data_AF-A0A0D2CCC6-F1
#
_entry.id   AF-A0A0D2CCC6-F1
#
_cell.length_a   1.000
_cell.length_b   1.000
_cell.length_c   1.000
_cell.angle_alpha   90.00
_cell.angle_beta   90.00
_cell.angle_gamma   90.00
#
_symmetry.space_group_name_H-M   'P 1'
#
loop_
_entity.id
_entity.type
_entity.pdbx_description
1 polymer ?
#
loop_
_entity_poly.entity_id
_entity_poly.type
_entity_poly.pdbx_seq_one_letter_code
_entity_poly.pdbx_strand_id
1 'polypeptide(L)'
;MAAITTITQQASCPAQKLRTTSNHPQLKRLAVDDPSTTCAKVVELIRRDGGVVITGLADKDIVTRIRKELKPVFETDIPDESGFFPTTTRRATGLLGVSDGCVDLATNKLWIDAANEILTSTYRPWYGEKRAHFVSKPILAGTFGFQIAPGSRQQDLHRDDR
;
A
#
# COMPACT_ATOMS: atom_id res chain seq x y z
N MET A 1 29.25 61.42 -22.85
CA MET A 1 29.72 61.43 -21.45
C MET A 1 28.53 61.03 -20.58
N ALA A 2 28.43 59.90 -19.89
CA ALA A 2 29.23 58.69 -19.73
C ALA A 2 28.24 57.54 -19.43
N ALA A 3 28.51 56.33 -19.91
CA ALA A 3 27.71 55.14 -19.60
C ALA A 3 28.03 54.67 -18.17
N ILE A 4 27.00 54.48 -17.34
CA ILE A 4 27.15 53.87 -16.01
C ILE A 4 26.73 52.42 -16.12
N THR A 5 27.73 51.53 -16.15
CA THR A 5 27.54 50.08 -16.09
C THR A 5 27.43 49.67 -14.63
N THR A 6 26.23 49.29 -14.17
CA THR A 6 26.06 48.69 -12.85
C THR A 6 26.39 47.21 -12.91
N ILE A 7 27.51 46.82 -12.31
CA ILE A 7 27.89 45.42 -12.09
C ILE A 7 27.18 44.94 -10.82
N THR A 8 26.20 44.05 -10.96
CA THR A 8 25.63 43.33 -9.82
C THR A 8 26.42 42.04 -9.62
N GLN A 9 27.33 42.03 -8.63
CA GLN A 9 28.01 40.81 -8.18
C GLN A 9 26.99 39.92 -7.45
N GLN A 10 26.61 38.79 -8.05
CA GLN A 10 25.93 37.71 -7.34
C GLN A 10 26.94 37.02 -6.41
N ALA A 11 26.80 37.23 -5.11
CA ALA A 11 27.42 36.39 -4.11
C ALA A 11 26.79 34.99 -4.20
N SER A 12 27.50 34.02 -4.77
CA SER A 12 27.11 32.62 -4.70
C SER A 12 27.41 32.11 -3.30
N CYS A 13 26.36 31.91 -2.51
CA CYS A 13 26.46 31.10 -1.30
C CYS A 13 26.59 29.64 -1.76
N PRO A 14 27.69 28.92 -1.44
CA PRO A 14 27.77 27.52 -1.78
C PRO A 14 26.69 26.80 -0.97
N ALA A 15 25.72 26.22 -1.67
CA ALA A 15 24.74 25.32 -1.07
C ALA A 15 25.49 24.10 -0.51
N GLN A 16 25.92 24.22 0.75
CA GLN A 16 26.38 23.07 1.50
C GLN A 16 25.20 22.11 1.56
N LYS A 17 25.37 20.96 0.92
CA LYS A 17 24.47 19.82 1.00
C LYS A 17 24.42 19.40 2.47
N LEU A 18 23.46 19.95 3.20
CA LEU A 18 23.17 19.56 4.57
C LEU A 18 22.78 18.08 4.49
N ARG A 19 23.69 17.18 4.87
CA ARG A 19 23.36 15.77 5.09
C ARG A 19 22.44 15.73 6.31
N THR A 20 21.16 15.96 6.09
CA THR A 20 20.13 15.70 7.08
C THR A 20 20.10 14.19 7.27
N THR A 21 20.63 13.70 8.40
CA THR A 21 20.23 12.40 8.92
C THR A 21 18.74 12.53 9.23
N SER A 22 17.91 12.09 8.28
CA SER A 22 16.46 12.27 8.37
C SER A 22 15.98 11.50 9.60
N ASN A 23 15.48 12.21 10.62
CA ASN A 23 14.81 11.62 11.79
C ASN A 23 13.41 11.07 11.43
N HIS A 24 13.09 10.94 10.14
CA HIS A 24 11.80 10.40 9.72
C HIS A 24 11.74 8.90 10.02
N PRO A 25 10.64 8.43 10.65
CA PRO A 25 10.42 7.02 10.87
C PRO A 25 10.52 6.27 9.54
N GLN A 26 11.19 5.12 9.57
CA GLN A 26 11.38 4.26 8.41
C GLN A 26 10.55 2.99 8.60
N LEU A 27 9.82 2.59 7.56
CA LEU A 27 9.13 1.30 7.56
C LEU A 27 10.15 0.17 7.64
N LYS A 28 9.92 -0.75 8.57
CA LYS A 28 10.71 -1.98 8.65
C LYS A 28 10.44 -2.87 7.44
N ARG A 29 11.48 -3.56 6.99
CA ARG A 29 11.45 -4.50 5.86
C ARG A 29 11.88 -5.86 6.36
N LEU A 30 11.11 -6.90 6.04
CA LEU A 30 11.40 -8.30 6.36
C LEU A 30 11.35 -9.13 5.08
N ALA A 31 12.25 -10.10 4.93
CA ALA A 31 12.21 -11.03 3.81
C ALA A 31 11.34 -12.25 4.15
N VAL A 32 10.47 -12.69 3.23
CA VAL A 32 9.51 -13.76 3.49
C VAL A 32 10.18 -15.10 3.83
N ASP A 33 11.39 -15.32 3.30
CA ASP A 33 12.22 -16.52 3.48
C ASP A 33 13.12 -16.46 4.72
N ASP A 34 13.18 -15.31 5.40
CA ASP A 34 13.85 -15.19 6.69
C ASP A 34 13.01 -15.91 7.77
N PRO A 35 13.56 -16.90 8.49
CA PRO A 35 12.86 -17.61 9.56
C PRO A 35 12.34 -16.69 10.69
N SER A 36 12.91 -15.50 10.85
CA SER A 36 12.45 -14.50 11.81
C SER A 36 11.19 -13.75 11.37
N THR A 37 10.80 -13.85 10.09
CA THR A 37 9.56 -13.30 9.53
C THR A 37 8.37 -14.17 9.93
N THR A 38 8.00 -14.06 11.20
CA THR A 38 6.86 -14.75 11.78
C THR A 38 5.61 -13.87 11.78
N CYS A 39 4.42 -14.48 11.83
CA CYS A 39 3.16 -13.75 12.01
C CYS A 39 3.23 -12.80 13.22
N ALA A 40 3.72 -13.28 14.37
CA ALA A 40 3.89 -12.46 15.58
C ALA A 40 4.76 -11.22 15.33
N LYS A 41 5.85 -11.36 14.57
CA LYS A 41 6.74 -10.24 14.24
C LYS A 41 6.06 -9.23 13.31
N VAL A 42 5.32 -9.71 12.32
CA VAL A 42 4.53 -8.86 11.41
C VAL A 42 3.49 -8.07 12.19
N VAL A 43 2.74 -8.73 13.07
CA VAL A 43 1.70 -8.11 13.92
C VAL A 43 2.31 -7.08 14.88
N GLU A 44 3.45 -7.40 15.51
CA GLU A 44 4.20 -6.46 16.37
C GLU A 44 4.53 -5.17 15.62
N LEU A 45 5.10 -5.30 14.41
CA LEU A 45 5.51 -4.15 13.60
C LEU A 45 4.32 -3.34 13.10
N ILE A 46 3.24 -3.98 12.64
CA ILE A 46 2.03 -3.26 12.20
C ILE A 46 1.40 -2.50 13.38
N ARG A 47 1.30 -3.11 14.56
CA ARG A 47 0.74 -2.43 15.76
C ARG A 47 1.61 -1.25 16.23
N ARG A 48 2.94 -1.35 16.10
CA ARG A 48 3.87 -0.29 16.53
C ARG A 48 4.02 0.83 15.50
N ASP A 49 4.22 0.48 14.23
CA ASP A 49 4.63 1.40 13.16
C ASP A 49 3.48 1.76 12.20
N GLY A 50 2.35 1.07 12.28
CA GLY A 50 1.24 1.21 11.32
C GLY A 50 1.45 0.48 9.98
N GLY A 51 2.62 -0.13 9.77
CA GLY A 51 2.92 -0.88 8.55
C GLY A 51 4.29 -1.58 8.56
N VAL A 52 4.44 -2.55 7.66
CA VAL A 52 5.69 -3.29 7.44
C VAL A 52 5.78 -3.70 5.97
N VAL A 53 6.99 -3.74 5.41
CA VAL A 53 7.21 -4.25 4.05
C VAL A 53 7.70 -5.70 4.13
N ILE A 54 6.98 -6.61 3.49
CA ILE A 54 7.41 -8.01 3.33
C ILE A 54 7.93 -8.20 1.91
N THR A 55 9.23 -8.41 1.76
CA THR A 55 9.85 -8.63 0.45
C THR A 55 9.76 -10.10 0.06
N GLY A 56 9.41 -10.36 -1.20
CA GLY A 56 9.28 -11.72 -1.74
C GLY A 56 7.96 -12.42 -1.40
N LEU A 57 6.98 -11.73 -0.79
CA LEU A 57 5.68 -12.32 -0.44
C LEU A 57 4.97 -12.96 -1.64
N ALA A 58 5.11 -12.35 -2.82
CA ALA A 58 4.81 -12.94 -4.11
C ALA A 58 6.12 -13.16 -4.87
N ASP A 59 6.34 -14.36 -5.38
CA ASP A 59 7.48 -14.65 -6.24
C ASP A 59 7.35 -14.00 -7.63
N LYS A 60 8.42 -14.07 -8.42
CA LYS A 60 8.48 -13.44 -9.74
C LYS A 60 7.47 -14.04 -10.73
N ASP A 61 7.12 -15.31 -10.58
CA ASP A 61 6.23 -16.02 -11.50
C ASP A 61 4.79 -15.59 -11.24
N ILE A 62 4.36 -15.52 -9.98
CA ILE A 62 3.06 -14.96 -9.57
C ILE A 62 2.95 -13.50 -10.02
N VAL A 63 3.97 -12.68 -9.80
CA VAL A 63 3.95 -11.27 -10.22
C VAL A 63 3.83 -11.13 -11.75
N THR A 64 4.55 -11.95 -12.50
CA THR A 64 4.50 -11.95 -13.97
C THR A 64 3.12 -12.40 -14.47
N ARG A 65 2.55 -13.43 -13.85
CA ARG A 65 1.21 -13.94 -14.13
C ARG A 65 0.15 -12.86 -13.88
N ILE A 66 0.11 -12.27 -12.68
CA ILE A 66 -0.83 -11.20 -12.32
C ILE A 66 -0.74 -10.05 -13.33
N ARG A 67 0.48 -9.62 -13.68
CA ARG A 67 0.66 -8.53 -14.67
C ARG A 67 0.06 -8.88 -16.03
N LYS A 68 0.22 -10.12 -16.50
CA LYS A 68 -0.35 -10.59 -17.77
C LYS A 68 -1.87 -10.66 -17.70
N GLU A 69 -2.43 -11.19 -16.62
CA GLU A 69 -3.86 -11.40 -16.42
C GLU A 69 -4.61 -10.06 -16.27
N LEU A 70 -4.04 -9.09 -15.55
CA LEU A 70 -4.68 -7.79 -15.34
C LEU A 70 -4.51 -6.82 -16.52
N LYS A 71 -3.57 -7.07 -17.44
CA LYS A 71 -3.34 -6.20 -18.61
C LYS A 71 -4.63 -5.90 -19.40
N PRO A 72 -5.42 -6.88 -19.86
CA PRO A 72 -6.65 -6.60 -20.60
C PRO A 72 -7.67 -5.82 -19.78
N VAL A 73 -7.72 -6.01 -18.45
CA VAL A 73 -8.63 -5.28 -17.56
C VAL A 73 -8.26 -3.79 -17.50
N PHE A 74 -6.96 -3.48 -17.42
CA PHE A 74 -6.51 -2.09 -17.47
C PHE A 74 -6.70 -1.45 -18.86
N GLU A 75 -6.63 -2.22 -19.94
CA GLU A 75 -6.81 -1.70 -21.30
C GLU A 75 -8.27 -1.31 -21.60
N THR A 76 -9.23 -1.87 -20.86
CA THR A 76 -10.67 -1.59 -20.99
C THR A 76 -11.21 -0.65 -19.91
N ASP A 77 -10.36 -0.13 -19.01
CA ASP A 77 -10.80 0.80 -17.97
C ASP A 77 -11.36 2.11 -18.58
N ILE A 78 -12.39 2.64 -17.91
CA ILE A 78 -13.11 3.84 -18.32
C ILE A 78 -12.71 4.98 -17.36
N PRO A 79 -12.52 6.21 -17.86
CA PRO A 79 -12.23 7.37 -17.01
C PRO A 79 -13.21 7.51 -15.85
N ASP A 80 -12.68 7.91 -14.70
CA ASP A 80 -13.48 8.19 -13.52
C ASP A 80 -14.24 9.51 -13.66
N GLU A 81 -15.54 9.44 -13.92
CA GLU A 81 -16.40 10.62 -14.06
C GLU A 81 -16.51 11.45 -12.78
N SER A 82 -16.25 10.83 -11.61
CA SER A 82 -16.27 11.54 -10.32
C SER A 82 -15.07 12.48 -10.13
N GLY A 83 -14.01 12.30 -10.91
CA GLY A 83 -12.75 13.05 -10.80
C GLY A 83 -11.89 12.67 -9.60
N PHE A 84 -12.24 11.61 -8.86
CA PHE A 84 -11.43 11.14 -7.73
C PHE A 84 -10.10 10.55 -8.21
N PHE A 85 -10.12 9.77 -9.29
CA PHE A 85 -8.91 9.30 -9.95
C PHE A 85 -8.51 10.19 -11.14
N PRO A 86 -7.23 10.59 -11.25
CA PRO A 86 -6.73 11.28 -12.43
C PRO A 86 -6.94 10.42 -13.68
N THR A 87 -7.14 11.05 -14.85
CA THR A 87 -7.26 10.35 -16.15
C THR A 87 -6.00 9.54 -16.53
N THR A 88 -4.88 9.80 -15.84
CA THR A 88 -3.63 9.06 -15.95
C THR A 88 -3.57 7.80 -15.07
N THR A 89 -4.61 7.52 -14.28
CA THR A 89 -4.73 6.33 -13.44
C THR A 89 -5.75 5.37 -14.04
N ARG A 90 -5.33 4.13 -14.31
CA ARG A 90 -6.22 3.04 -14.70
C ARG A 90 -6.46 2.09 -13.53
N ARG A 91 -7.65 1.51 -13.48
CA ARG A 91 -8.13 0.68 -12.38
C ARG A 91 -8.52 -0.70 -12.87
N ALA A 92 -8.33 -1.68 -12.00
CA ALA A 92 -8.92 -3.01 -12.12
C ALA A 92 -9.61 -3.33 -10.79
N THR A 93 -10.86 -3.78 -10.83
CA THR A 93 -11.64 -4.10 -9.63
C THR A 93 -12.09 -5.55 -9.66
N GLY A 94 -12.30 -6.16 -8.49
CA GLY A 94 -12.77 -7.55 -8.42
C GLY A 94 -11.72 -8.54 -8.93
N LEU A 95 -10.46 -8.30 -8.56
CA LEU A 95 -9.28 -9.00 -9.07
C LEU A 95 -9.37 -10.53 -8.96
N LEU A 96 -10.02 -11.04 -7.92
CA LEU A 96 -10.18 -12.48 -7.71
C LEU A 96 -11.07 -13.16 -8.77
N GLY A 97 -11.93 -12.40 -9.46
CA GLY A 97 -12.75 -12.92 -10.55
C GLY A 97 -12.08 -12.88 -11.92
N VAL A 98 -10.89 -12.26 -12.03
CA VAL A 98 -10.21 -12.01 -13.31
C VAL A 98 -8.76 -12.47 -13.34
N SER A 99 -8.17 -12.80 -12.19
CA SER A 99 -6.77 -13.24 -12.08
C SER A 99 -6.63 -14.31 -11.01
N ASP A 100 -6.33 -15.53 -11.45
CA ASP A 100 -5.94 -16.63 -10.57
C ASP A 100 -4.66 -16.29 -9.79
N GLY A 101 -3.72 -15.54 -10.39
CA GLY A 101 -2.54 -15.07 -9.67
C GLY A 101 -2.90 -14.18 -8.47
N CYS A 102 -3.96 -13.37 -8.59
CA CYS A 102 -4.49 -12.61 -7.45
C CYS A 102 -5.16 -13.51 -6.40
N VAL A 103 -5.77 -14.62 -6.80
CA VAL A 103 -6.30 -15.64 -5.87
C VAL A 103 -5.15 -16.31 -5.09
N ASP A 104 -4.09 -16.70 -5.78
CA ASP A 104 -2.90 -17.29 -5.17
C ASP A 104 -2.27 -16.32 -4.14
N LEU A 105 -2.18 -15.02 -4.49
CA LEU A 105 -1.67 -14.00 -3.58
C LEU A 105 -2.60 -13.78 -2.37
N ALA A 106 -3.91 -13.70 -2.59
CA ALA A 106 -4.91 -13.49 -1.54
C ALA A 106 -5.03 -14.71 -0.59
N THR A 107 -4.51 -15.86 -0.99
CA THR A 107 -4.46 -17.07 -0.16
C THR A 107 -3.11 -17.29 0.53
N ASN A 108 -2.20 -16.31 0.46
CA ASN A 108 -0.92 -16.37 1.17
C ASN A 108 -1.10 -16.52 2.69
N LYS A 109 -0.52 -17.58 3.27
CA LYS A 109 -0.68 -17.93 4.68
C LYS A 109 -0.22 -16.84 5.65
N LEU A 110 0.94 -16.22 5.42
CA LEU A 110 1.47 -15.17 6.30
C LEU A 110 0.54 -13.96 6.32
N TRP A 111 -0.01 -13.59 5.16
CA TRP A 111 -0.99 -12.50 5.05
C TRP A 111 -2.30 -12.85 5.76
N ILE A 112 -2.87 -14.03 5.53
CA ILE A 112 -4.11 -14.49 6.19
C ILE A 112 -3.94 -14.53 7.71
N ASP A 113 -2.84 -15.11 8.20
CA ASP A 113 -2.58 -15.23 9.63
C ASP A 113 -2.46 -13.85 10.29
N ALA A 114 -1.69 -12.93 9.68
CA ALA A 114 -1.55 -11.58 10.19
C ALA A 114 -2.89 -10.82 10.18
N ALA A 115 -3.69 -10.94 9.12
CA ALA A 115 -5.01 -10.33 9.03
C ALA A 115 -5.96 -10.87 10.11
N ASN A 116 -5.97 -12.19 10.33
CA ASN A 116 -6.77 -12.79 11.39
C ASN A 116 -6.36 -12.27 12.78
N GLU A 117 -5.06 -12.21 13.08
CA GLU A 117 -4.57 -11.73 14.37
C GLU A 117 -4.84 -10.24 14.62
N ILE A 118 -4.88 -9.43 13.56
CA ILE A 118 -5.10 -7.99 13.67
C ILE A 118 -6.60 -7.65 13.71
N LEU A 119 -7.41 -8.32 12.89
CA LEU A 119 -8.78 -7.87 12.57
C LEU A 119 -9.89 -8.78 13.17
N THR A 120 -9.55 -9.93 13.76
CA THR A 120 -10.56 -10.77 14.41
C THR A 120 -11.24 -10.02 15.53
N SER A 121 -12.56 -9.93 15.47
CA SER A 121 -13.38 -9.27 16.48
C SER A 121 -14.06 -10.29 17.38
N THR A 122 -14.03 -10.04 18.69
CA THR A 122 -14.69 -10.89 19.69
C THR A 122 -15.75 -10.07 20.43
N TYR A 123 -17.00 -10.55 20.40
CA TYR A 123 -18.14 -9.91 21.04
C TYR A 123 -18.78 -10.84 22.06
N ARG A 124 -19.24 -10.29 23.19
CA ARG A 124 -19.93 -11.04 24.25
C ARG A 124 -21.28 -10.43 24.62
N PRO A 125 -22.24 -10.36 23.68
CA PRO A 125 -23.56 -9.78 23.92
C PRO A 125 -24.41 -10.67 24.81
N TRP A 126 -25.48 -10.10 25.37
CA TRP A 126 -26.52 -10.84 26.07
C TRP A 126 -27.63 -11.24 25.08
N TYR A 127 -28.04 -12.50 25.17
CA TYR A 127 -29.24 -13.03 24.51
C TYR A 127 -30.16 -13.59 25.59
N GLY A 128 -31.14 -12.78 26.01
CA GLY A 128 -31.91 -13.03 27.23
C GLY A 128 -30.99 -13.06 28.46
N GLU A 129 -31.07 -14.12 29.24
CA GLU A 129 -30.25 -14.32 30.45
C GLU A 129 -28.89 -15.00 30.17
N LYS A 130 -28.56 -15.28 28.90
CA LYS A 130 -27.29 -15.92 28.54
C LYS A 130 -26.33 -14.92 27.94
N ARG A 131 -25.09 -14.94 28.40
CA ARG A 131 -23.99 -14.23 27.75
C ARG A 131 -23.44 -15.09 26.61
N ALA A 132 -23.69 -14.67 25.39
CA ALA A 132 -23.17 -15.34 24.21
C ALA A 132 -21.72 -14.93 23.94
N HIS A 133 -21.02 -15.69 23.09
CA HIS A 133 -19.65 -15.43 22.66
C HIS A 133 -19.58 -15.59 21.15
N PHE A 134 -19.27 -14.51 20.44
CA PHE A 134 -19.09 -14.51 18.99
C PHE A 134 -17.67 -14.10 18.65
N VAL A 135 -17.06 -14.84 17.73
CA VAL A 135 -15.77 -14.52 17.12
C VAL A 135 -16.00 -14.39 15.62
N SER A 136 -15.63 -13.25 15.06
CA SER A 136 -15.75 -12.97 13.63
C SER A 136 -14.37 -12.71 13.04
N LYS A 137 -13.99 -13.51 12.04
CA LYS A 137 -12.77 -13.31 11.26
C LYS A 137 -12.99 -12.21 10.22
N PRO A 138 -11.94 -11.49 9.80
CA PRO A 138 -12.06 -10.51 8.73
C PRO A 138 -12.53 -11.15 7.42
N ILE A 139 -13.25 -10.37 6.63
CA ILE A 139 -13.63 -10.69 5.25
C ILE A 139 -12.96 -9.69 4.31
N LEU A 140 -12.71 -10.11 3.07
CA LEU A 140 -12.24 -9.21 2.03
C LEU A 140 -13.32 -8.17 1.71
N ALA A 141 -13.00 -6.89 1.91
CA ALA A 141 -13.90 -5.79 1.56
C ALA A 141 -13.93 -5.52 0.05
N GLY A 142 -12.78 -5.68 -0.62
CA GLY A 142 -12.63 -5.46 -2.06
C GLY A 142 -11.21 -5.73 -2.52
N THR A 143 -11.02 -5.81 -3.84
CA THR A 143 -9.70 -5.95 -4.45
C THR A 143 -9.57 -4.96 -5.59
N PHE A 144 -8.45 -4.25 -5.60
CA PHE A 144 -8.20 -3.12 -6.50
C PHE A 144 -6.77 -3.19 -7.03
N GLY A 145 -6.60 -3.02 -8.33
CA GLY A 145 -5.33 -2.84 -8.99
C GLY A 145 -5.25 -1.43 -9.58
N PHE A 146 -4.08 -0.81 -9.49
CA PHE A 146 -3.82 0.53 -10.02
C PHE A 146 -2.65 0.52 -10.99
N GLN A 147 -2.84 1.10 -12.17
CA GLN A 147 -1.78 1.41 -13.12
C GLN A 147 -1.65 2.93 -13.24
N ILE A 148 -0.58 3.48 -12.68
CA ILE A 148 -0.30 4.92 -12.65
C ILE A 148 0.60 5.29 -13.84
N ALA A 149 0.07 6.09 -14.78
CA ALA A 149 0.83 6.56 -15.94
C ALA A 149 1.71 7.78 -15.62
N PRO A 150 2.76 8.06 -16.43
CA PRO A 150 3.56 9.27 -16.29
C PRO A 150 2.70 10.55 -16.31
N GLY A 151 3.09 11.54 -15.52
CA GLY A 151 2.35 12.80 -15.38
C GLY A 151 1.24 12.79 -14.32
N SER A 152 1.01 11.65 -13.64
CA SER A 152 0.09 11.58 -12.51
C SER A 152 0.56 12.44 -11.34
N ARG A 153 -0.38 13.16 -10.71
CA ARG A 153 -0.15 13.90 -9.46
C ARG A 153 -0.12 12.93 -8.28
N GLN A 154 0.70 13.24 -7.27
CA GLN A 154 0.66 12.57 -5.98
C GLN A 154 -0.71 12.76 -5.29
N GLN A 155 -1.27 11.68 -4.73
CA GLN A 155 -2.48 11.75 -3.91
C GLN A 155 -2.21 12.51 -2.61
N ASP A 156 -3.23 13.22 -2.12
CA ASP A 156 -3.16 13.90 -0.84
C ASP A 156 -3.06 12.89 0.32
N LEU A 157 -2.46 13.28 1.43
CA LEU A 157 -2.31 12.42 2.60
C LEU A 157 -3.69 12.09 3.20
N HIS A 158 -3.97 10.82 3.40
CA HIS A 158 -5.26 10.34 3.92
C HIS A 158 -5.10 9.07 4.78
N ARG A 159 -6.21 8.65 5.38
CA ARG A 159 -6.39 7.32 5.99
C ARG A 159 -7.53 6.61 5.29
N ASP A 160 -7.44 5.30 5.19
CA ASP A 160 -8.43 4.46 4.50
C ASP A 160 -9.70 4.19 5.33
N ASP A 161 -9.76 4.64 6.60
CA ASP A 161 -10.85 4.33 7.55
C ASP A 161 -12.03 5.30 7.51
N ARG A 162 -12.28 5.94 6.37
CA ARG A 162 -13.35 6.91 6.16
C ARG A 162 -14.52 6.32 5.39
#